data_AF-A0A6N0I062-F1
#
_entry.id   AF-A0A6N0I062-F1
#
_cell.length_a   1.000
_cell.length_b   1.000
_cell.length_c   1.000
_cell.angle_alpha   90.00
_cell.angle_beta   90.00
_cell.angle_gamma   90.00
#
_symmetry.space_group_name_H-M   'P 1'
#
loop_
_entity.id
_entity.type
_entity.pdbx_description
1 polymer ?
#
loop_
_entity_poly.entity_id
_entity_poly.type
_entity_poly.pdbx_seq_one_letter_code
_entity_poly.pdbx_strand_id
1 'polypeptide(L)'
;MKPLLRYLGLAVGAYLLMLVITLPATHLNGWFGAHLPQLKLHTPGGTLWSGNAASVRIDNTTLENVEWCYAPTALLSGRIGFNTQIKSRLVKGEGLLSIDAEQLVGIDGLTAISSLAQLPLPPMAAAVKPTGKLELRLTQARLAGKQIKSLTGELIWRDASFSLAQPVALGDLKATFATNEQGLQIDHHHSDTSRVSTPHDLHISRSQPSTPDELNV
;
A
#
# COMPACT_ATOMS: atom_id res chain seq x y z
N MET A 1 58.04 7.95 -10.07
CA MET A 1 57.17 7.02 -9.33
C MET A 1 55.76 7.56 -9.00
N LYS A 2 55.52 8.89 -8.99
CA LYS A 2 54.19 9.50 -8.74
C LYS A 2 53.06 9.21 -9.77
N PRO A 3 53.31 9.03 -11.08
CA PRO A 3 52.21 8.79 -12.02
C PRO A 3 51.64 7.37 -11.86
N LEU A 4 52.48 6.39 -11.50
CA LEU A 4 52.06 5.00 -11.27
C LEU A 4 51.04 4.89 -10.12
N LEU A 5 51.21 5.69 -9.06
CA LEU A 5 50.30 5.73 -7.92
C LEU A 5 48.95 6.38 -8.28
N ARG A 6 48.94 7.38 -9.17
CA ARG A 6 47.69 7.95 -9.72
C ARG A 6 46.96 6.96 -10.60
N TYR A 7 47.66 6.24 -11.49
CA TYR A 7 47.03 5.22 -12.33
C TYR A 7 46.52 4.04 -11.51
N LEU A 8 47.24 3.63 -10.47
CA LEU A 8 46.79 2.59 -9.54
C LEU A 8 45.54 3.06 -8.77
N GLY A 9 45.53 4.28 -8.25
CA GLY A 9 44.35 4.85 -7.59
C GLY A 9 43.14 4.96 -8.53
N LEU A 10 43.36 5.36 -9.79
CA LEU A 10 42.32 5.41 -10.81
C LEU A 10 41.80 4.02 -11.16
N ALA A 11 42.68 3.02 -11.29
CA ALA A 11 42.31 1.64 -11.58
C ALA A 11 41.50 1.02 -10.43
N VAL A 12 41.92 1.25 -9.18
CA VAL A 12 41.18 0.81 -7.99
C VAL A 12 39.83 1.51 -7.90
N GLY A 13 39.77 2.82 -8.12
CA GLY A 13 38.51 3.56 -8.14
C GLY A 13 37.55 3.06 -9.22
N ALA A 14 38.03 2.86 -10.45
CA ALA A 14 37.23 2.32 -11.54
C ALA A 14 36.77 0.89 -11.25
N TYR A 15 37.62 0.05 -10.67
CA TYR A 15 37.28 -1.32 -10.27
C TYR A 15 36.17 -1.34 -9.22
N LEU A 16 36.27 -0.52 -8.17
CA LEU A 16 35.24 -0.42 -7.13
C LEU A 16 33.92 0.11 -7.72
N LEU A 17 33.99 1.10 -8.59
CA LEU A 17 32.81 1.68 -9.23
C LEU A 17 32.12 0.64 -10.12
N MET A 18 32.89 -0.14 -10.88
CA MET A 18 32.37 -1.24 -11.68
C MET A 18 31.75 -2.33 -10.81
N LEU A 19 32.39 -2.71 -9.70
CA LEU A 19 31.86 -3.69 -8.74
C LEU A 19 30.49 -3.26 -8.19
N VAL A 20 30.37 -1.98 -7.81
CA VAL A 20 29.12 -1.41 -7.29
C VAL A 20 28.04 -1.42 -8.36
N ILE A 21 28.34 -1.04 -9.60
CA ILE A 21 27.38 -1.01 -10.71
C ILE A 21 26.95 -2.43 -11.12
N THR A 22 27.86 -3.39 -11.15
CA THR A 22 27.58 -4.77 -11.59
C THR A 22 27.10 -5.67 -10.47
N LEU A 23 26.85 -5.14 -9.26
CA LEU A 23 26.47 -5.96 -8.11
C LEU A 23 25.19 -6.76 -8.45
N PRO A 24 25.26 -8.11 -8.49
CA PRO A 24 24.11 -8.92 -8.86
C PRO A 24 22.98 -8.81 -7.84
N ALA A 25 21.74 -8.82 -8.31
CA ALA A 25 20.55 -8.78 -7.44
C ALA A 25 20.47 -10.00 -6.49
N THR A 26 21.22 -11.08 -6.74
CA THR A 26 21.27 -12.27 -5.88
C THR A 26 21.80 -11.99 -4.46
N HIS A 27 22.63 -10.95 -4.29
CA HIS A 27 23.15 -10.56 -2.98
C HIS A 27 22.16 -9.77 -2.12
N LEU A 28 21.04 -9.32 -2.69
CA LEU A 28 19.99 -8.59 -1.97
C LEU A 28 19.44 -9.38 -0.78
N ASN A 29 19.28 -10.69 -0.93
CA ASN A 29 18.75 -11.55 0.14
C ASN A 29 19.66 -11.56 1.39
N GLY A 30 20.98 -11.44 1.23
CA GLY A 30 21.91 -11.39 2.37
C GLY A 30 21.83 -10.06 3.11
N TRP A 31 21.68 -8.96 2.38
CA TRP A 31 21.59 -7.61 2.96
C TRP A 31 20.24 -7.34 3.64
N PHE A 32 19.15 -7.69 2.96
CA PHE A 32 17.80 -7.58 3.52
C PHE A 32 17.53 -8.65 4.58
N GLY A 33 18.04 -9.88 4.45
CA GLY A 33 17.84 -10.93 5.44
C GLY A 33 18.35 -10.57 6.84
N ALA A 34 19.35 -9.70 6.94
CA ALA A 34 19.87 -9.19 8.22
C ALA A 34 18.94 -8.16 8.90
N HIS A 35 18.18 -7.37 8.13
CA HIS A 35 17.35 -6.27 8.64
C HIS A 35 15.83 -6.55 8.57
N LEU A 36 15.43 -7.41 7.65
CA LEU A 36 14.06 -7.78 7.26
C LEU A 36 14.01 -9.29 6.99
N PRO A 37 14.07 -10.15 8.02
CA PRO A 37 14.13 -11.62 7.85
C PRO A 37 12.88 -12.21 7.17
N GLN A 38 11.81 -11.42 7.10
CA GLN A 38 10.52 -11.74 6.49
C GLN A 38 10.52 -11.57 4.96
N LEU A 39 11.50 -10.84 4.41
CA LEU A 39 11.61 -10.52 2.99
C LEU A 39 12.47 -11.58 2.27
N LYS A 40 11.86 -12.36 1.39
CA LYS A 40 12.57 -13.35 0.56
C LYS A 40 12.30 -13.12 -0.92
N LEU A 41 13.32 -12.73 -1.69
CA LEU A 41 13.25 -12.68 -3.15
C LEU A 41 13.53 -14.07 -3.71
N HIS A 42 12.64 -14.57 -4.57
CA HIS A 42 12.84 -15.78 -5.37
C HIS A 42 13.17 -15.38 -6.80
N THR A 43 14.27 -15.96 -7.31
CA THR A 43 14.75 -15.77 -8.68
C THR A 43 15.00 -14.30 -9.06
N PRO A 44 15.79 -13.53 -8.27
CA PRO A 44 16.14 -12.17 -8.65
C PRO A 44 17.04 -12.18 -9.90
N GLY A 45 16.58 -11.51 -10.95
CA GLY A 45 17.31 -11.24 -12.18
C GLY A 45 17.81 -9.79 -12.21
N GLY A 46 18.91 -9.56 -12.95
CA GLY A 46 19.49 -8.22 -13.12
C GLY A 46 20.48 -7.81 -12.02
N THR A 47 20.62 -6.50 -11.85
CA THR A 47 21.56 -5.89 -10.89
C THR A 47 20.83 -5.31 -9.69
N LEU A 48 21.59 -4.90 -8.68
CA LEU A 48 21.07 -4.13 -7.55
C LEU A 48 20.31 -2.87 -8.01
N TRP A 49 20.75 -2.25 -9.10
CA TRP A 49 20.23 -0.98 -9.60
C TRP A 49 19.01 -1.16 -10.50
N SER A 50 19.01 -2.18 -11.35
CA SER A 50 17.93 -2.45 -12.29
C SER A 50 17.74 -3.96 -12.35
N GLY A 51 16.64 -4.42 -11.78
CA GLY A 51 16.38 -5.84 -11.63
C GLY A 51 14.90 -6.16 -11.59
N ASN A 52 14.63 -7.45 -11.62
CA ASN A 52 13.29 -8.00 -11.50
C ASN A 52 13.32 -9.23 -10.60
N ALA A 53 12.27 -9.44 -9.83
CA ALA A 53 12.08 -10.64 -9.03
C ALA A 53 10.78 -11.30 -9.45
N ALA A 54 10.84 -12.60 -9.72
CA ALA A 54 9.67 -13.39 -10.07
C ALA A 54 8.65 -13.39 -8.92
N SER A 55 9.12 -13.56 -7.68
CA SER A 55 8.29 -13.35 -6.50
C SER A 55 9.08 -12.81 -5.30
N VAL A 56 8.41 -11.95 -4.54
CA VAL A 56 8.87 -11.39 -3.28
C VAL A 56 7.88 -11.81 -2.21
N ARG A 57 8.34 -12.61 -1.25
CA ARG A 57 7.53 -13.01 -0.10
C ARG A 57 7.82 -12.08 1.06
N ILE A 58 6.76 -11.51 1.62
CA ILE A 58 6.76 -10.71 2.85
C ILE A 58 5.76 -11.39 3.79
N ASP A 59 6.26 -12.02 4.85
CA ASP A 59 5.45 -12.84 5.76
C ASP A 59 4.59 -13.88 4.99
N ASN A 60 3.26 -13.71 5.02
CA ASN A 60 2.30 -14.60 4.37
C ASN A 60 1.80 -14.07 3.02
N THR A 61 2.31 -12.93 2.57
CA THR A 61 1.94 -12.30 1.29
C THR A 61 3.05 -12.55 0.27
N THR A 62 2.68 -13.09 -0.89
CA THR A 62 3.59 -13.24 -2.02
C THR A 62 3.21 -12.23 -3.10
N LEU A 63 4.14 -11.33 -3.41
CA LEU A 63 4.05 -10.37 -4.50
C LEU A 63 4.77 -10.96 -5.70
N GLU A 64 4.12 -10.97 -6.85
CA GLU A 64 4.67 -11.52 -8.09
C GLU A 64 5.06 -10.39 -9.05
N ASN A 65 6.07 -10.64 -9.89
CA ASN A 65 6.57 -9.70 -10.91
C ASN A 65 6.87 -8.32 -10.32
N VAL A 66 7.86 -8.28 -9.43
CA VAL A 66 8.37 -7.02 -8.89
C VAL A 66 9.55 -6.58 -9.74
N GLU A 67 9.47 -5.37 -10.28
CA GLU A 67 10.52 -4.75 -11.09
C GLU A 67 11.00 -3.50 -10.37
N TRP A 68 12.30 -3.25 -10.34
CA TRP A 68 12.87 -2.02 -9.80
C TRP A 68 13.94 -1.46 -10.71
N CYS A 69 14.03 -0.14 -10.77
CA CYS A 69 15.04 0.58 -11.51
C CYS A 69 15.50 1.81 -10.75
N TYR A 70 16.80 2.05 -10.75
CA TYR A 70 17.43 3.17 -10.10
C TYR A 70 16.92 4.50 -10.67
N ALA A 71 16.54 5.42 -9.79
CA ALA A 71 16.00 6.72 -10.12
C ALA A 71 17.04 7.82 -9.83
N PRO A 72 17.83 8.26 -10.82
CA PRO A 72 18.88 9.27 -10.62
C PRO A 72 18.31 10.64 -10.24
N THR A 73 17.03 10.91 -10.55
CA THR A 73 16.34 12.14 -10.13
C THR A 73 16.27 12.28 -8.60
N ALA A 74 16.29 11.18 -7.84
CA ALA A 74 16.28 11.23 -6.39
C ALA A 74 17.60 11.75 -5.79
N LEU A 75 18.74 11.61 -6.51
CA LEU A 75 20.03 12.15 -6.07
C LEU A 75 20.02 13.67 -5.99
N LEU A 76 19.22 14.34 -6.84
CA LEU A 76 19.07 15.80 -6.81
C LEU A 76 18.51 16.28 -5.46
N SER A 77 17.74 15.43 -4.79
CA SER A 77 17.22 15.67 -3.45
C SER A 77 18.12 15.11 -2.33
N GLY A 78 19.33 14.64 -2.65
CA GLY A 78 20.26 14.04 -1.69
C GLY A 78 19.87 12.63 -1.24
N ARG A 79 19.07 11.90 -2.04
CA ARG A 79 18.55 10.57 -1.69
C ARG A 79 18.90 9.55 -2.76
N ILE A 80 19.01 8.28 -2.38
CA ILE A 80 19.12 7.17 -3.33
C ILE A 80 17.71 6.64 -3.56
N GLY A 81 17.21 6.75 -4.80
CA GLY A 81 15.84 6.36 -5.17
C GLY A 81 15.78 5.19 -6.14
N PHE A 82 14.71 4.42 -6.06
CA PHE A 82 14.39 3.28 -6.92
C PHE A 82 12.91 3.33 -7.29
N ASN A 83 12.62 3.44 -8.58
CA ASN A 83 11.27 3.28 -9.08
C ASN A 83 10.92 1.80 -9.06
N THR A 84 9.88 1.44 -8.32
CA THR A 84 9.46 0.06 -8.11
C THR A 84 8.07 -0.14 -8.68
N GLN A 85 7.87 -1.23 -9.41
CA GLN A 85 6.61 -1.62 -10.01
C GLN A 85 6.29 -3.07 -9.61
N ILE A 86 5.02 -3.32 -9.37
CA ILE A 86 4.48 -4.63 -8.98
C ILE A 86 3.37 -4.96 -9.97
N LYS A 87 3.50 -6.09 -10.67
CA LYS A 87 2.54 -6.57 -11.67
C LYS A 87 2.04 -7.96 -11.28
N SER A 88 1.46 -8.07 -10.09
CA SER A 88 0.82 -9.31 -9.64
C SER A 88 -0.60 -9.42 -10.17
N ARG A 89 -1.13 -10.65 -10.20
CA ARG A 89 -2.56 -10.90 -10.45
C ARG A 89 -3.45 -10.20 -9.41
N LEU A 90 -3.01 -10.18 -8.15
CA LEU A 90 -3.79 -9.66 -7.01
C LEU A 90 -3.65 -8.15 -6.83
N VAL A 91 -2.44 -7.63 -7.06
CA VAL A 91 -2.07 -6.24 -6.80
C VAL A 91 -1.22 -5.72 -7.94
N LYS A 92 -1.60 -4.55 -8.46
CA LYS A 92 -0.75 -3.75 -9.33
C LYS A 92 -0.35 -2.50 -8.58
N GLY A 93 0.93 -2.16 -8.60
CA GLY A 93 1.35 -0.91 -7.97
C GLY A 93 2.65 -0.39 -8.52
N GLU A 94 2.87 0.89 -8.30
CA GLU A 94 4.08 1.60 -8.69
C GLU A 94 4.39 2.69 -7.68
N GLY A 95 5.67 2.99 -7.46
CA GLY A 95 6.08 4.06 -6.55
C GLY A 95 7.59 4.22 -6.48
N LEU A 96 8.02 5.36 -5.96
CA LEU A 96 9.43 5.66 -5.73
C LEU A 96 9.80 5.31 -4.29
N LEU A 97 10.67 4.33 -4.13
CA LEU A 97 11.31 4.02 -2.84
C LEU A 97 12.61 4.81 -2.76
N SER A 98 12.83 5.54 -1.68
CA SER A 98 14.06 6.31 -1.47
C SER A 98 14.66 6.08 -0.09
N ILE A 99 15.97 6.24 0.02
CA ILE A 99 16.70 6.24 1.30
C ILE A 99 17.70 7.40 1.29
N ASP A 100 17.78 8.12 2.39
CA ASP A 100 18.74 9.21 2.57
C ASP A 100 19.88 8.83 3.54
N ALA A 101 20.81 9.76 3.73
CA ALA A 101 21.98 9.58 4.57
C ALA A 101 21.63 9.33 6.06
N GLU A 102 20.44 9.74 6.50
CA GLU A 102 19.95 9.51 7.87
C GLU A 102 19.22 8.16 8.02
N GLN A 103 19.29 7.30 6.99
CA GLN A 103 18.57 6.02 6.91
C GLN A 103 17.04 6.17 6.98
N LEU A 104 16.51 7.35 6.62
CA LEU A 104 15.08 7.57 6.54
C LEU A 104 14.57 7.02 5.21
N VAL A 105 13.69 6.02 5.30
CA VAL A 105 13.06 5.40 4.15
C VAL A 105 11.89 6.26 3.70
N GLY A 106 11.98 6.79 2.48
CA GLY A 106 10.92 7.52 1.80
C GLY A 106 10.14 6.62 0.86
N ILE A 107 8.83 6.80 0.80
CA ILE A 107 7.97 6.23 -0.23
C ILE A 107 7.18 7.38 -0.83
N ASP A 108 7.39 7.68 -2.10
CA ASP A 108 6.80 8.83 -2.77
C ASP A 108 5.94 8.36 -3.96
N GLY A 109 4.71 8.88 -4.03
CA GLY A 109 3.78 8.61 -5.13
C GLY A 109 3.39 7.14 -5.31
N LEU A 110 3.33 6.36 -4.23
CA LEU A 110 2.96 4.96 -4.32
C LEU A 110 1.47 4.82 -4.65
N THR A 111 1.17 4.22 -5.79
CA THR A 111 -0.19 3.83 -6.17
C THR A 111 -0.29 2.32 -6.17
N ALA A 112 -1.29 1.77 -5.49
CA ALA A 112 -1.55 0.34 -5.46
C ALA A 112 -3.05 0.07 -5.68
N ILE A 113 -3.36 -0.79 -6.64
CA ILE A 113 -4.72 -1.16 -7.02
C ILE A 113 -4.87 -2.66 -6.83
N SER A 114 -5.94 -3.06 -6.14
CA SER A 114 -6.29 -4.46 -5.90
C SER A 114 -7.79 -4.69 -6.05
N SER A 115 -8.19 -5.90 -6.44
CA SER A 115 -9.59 -6.30 -6.46
C SER A 115 -9.89 -7.15 -5.24
N LEU A 116 -10.83 -6.69 -4.38
CA LEU A 116 -11.18 -7.41 -3.15
C LEU A 116 -11.73 -8.81 -3.43
N ALA A 117 -12.36 -9.01 -4.59
CA ALA A 117 -12.90 -10.31 -5.00
C ALA A 117 -11.84 -11.41 -5.17
N GLN A 118 -10.58 -11.04 -5.38
CA GLN A 118 -9.48 -12.00 -5.60
C GLN A 118 -8.61 -12.19 -4.37
N LEU A 119 -8.83 -11.41 -3.31
CA LEU A 119 -8.06 -11.53 -2.07
C LEU A 119 -8.48 -12.80 -1.31
N PRO A 120 -7.52 -13.58 -0.79
CA PRO A 120 -7.83 -14.70 0.09
C PRO A 120 -8.38 -14.16 1.41
N LEU A 121 -9.70 -14.17 1.55
CA LEU A 121 -10.38 -13.76 2.78
C LEU A 121 -10.30 -14.89 3.81
N PRO A 122 -10.10 -14.57 5.10
CA PRO A 122 -10.16 -15.58 6.15
C PRO A 122 -11.56 -16.22 6.19
N PRO A 123 -11.68 -17.50 6.58
CA PRO A 123 -12.94 -18.25 6.50
C PRO A 123 -14.08 -17.61 7.30
N MET A 124 -13.78 -16.90 8.39
CA MET A 124 -14.76 -16.12 9.15
C MET A 124 -15.36 -14.93 8.38
N ALA A 125 -14.65 -14.41 7.38
CA ALA A 125 -15.14 -13.36 6.49
C ALA A 125 -15.82 -13.94 5.23
N ALA A 126 -15.87 -15.27 5.05
CA ALA A 126 -16.50 -15.86 3.85
C ALA A 126 -18.01 -15.60 3.76
N ALA A 127 -18.67 -15.35 4.90
CA ALA A 127 -20.08 -14.96 4.97
C ALA A 127 -20.31 -13.53 4.44
N VAL A 128 -19.31 -12.65 4.53
CA VAL A 128 -19.34 -11.26 4.09
C VAL A 128 -18.31 -11.12 2.98
N LYS A 129 -18.68 -11.34 1.71
CA LYS A 129 -17.72 -11.14 0.62
C LYS A 129 -17.69 -9.67 0.21
N PRO A 130 -16.68 -8.87 0.61
CA PRO A 130 -16.48 -7.55 0.05
C PRO A 130 -16.13 -7.68 -1.43
N THR A 131 -16.78 -6.89 -2.27
CA THR A 131 -16.43 -6.76 -3.68
C THR A 131 -16.14 -5.30 -4.03
N GLY A 132 -15.62 -5.07 -5.23
CA GLY A 132 -15.14 -3.77 -5.68
C GLY A 132 -13.63 -3.70 -5.88
N LYS A 133 -13.14 -2.50 -6.15
CA LYS A 133 -11.72 -2.22 -6.40
C LYS A 133 -11.20 -1.30 -5.29
N LEU A 134 -10.10 -1.72 -4.66
CA LEU A 134 -9.37 -0.92 -3.71
C LEU A 134 -8.22 -0.22 -4.42
N GLU A 135 -8.12 1.08 -4.24
CA GLU A 135 -7.06 1.90 -4.78
C GLU A 135 -6.45 2.72 -3.64
N LEU A 136 -5.21 2.39 -3.29
CA LEU A 136 -4.40 3.13 -2.34
C LEU A 136 -3.50 4.07 -3.13
N ARG A 137 -3.53 5.36 -2.80
CA ARG A 137 -2.65 6.38 -3.34
C ARG A 137 -1.95 7.07 -2.19
N LEU A 138 -0.69 6.74 -2.01
CA LEU A 138 0.16 7.29 -0.98
C LEU A 138 1.03 8.38 -1.60
N THR A 139 0.75 9.62 -1.24
CA THR A 139 1.52 10.78 -1.71
C THR A 139 2.93 10.75 -1.15
N GLN A 140 3.06 10.54 0.16
CA GLN A 140 4.34 10.48 0.84
C GLN A 140 4.25 9.59 2.08
N ALA A 141 5.28 8.77 2.29
CA ALA A 141 5.57 8.13 3.56
C ALA A 141 7.04 8.30 3.92
N ARG A 142 7.32 8.53 5.20
CA ARG A 142 8.68 8.61 5.75
C ARG A 142 8.74 7.69 6.96
N LEU A 143 9.67 6.74 6.94
CA LEU A 143 9.89 5.78 8.02
C LEU A 143 11.32 5.90 8.53
N ALA A 144 11.47 6.05 9.84
CA ALA A 144 12.74 5.99 10.54
C ALA A 144 12.83 4.61 11.22
N GLY A 145 13.48 3.65 10.56
CA GLY A 145 13.46 2.25 10.98
C GLY A 145 12.03 1.69 11.01
N LYS A 146 11.52 1.36 12.19
CA LYS A 146 10.14 0.84 12.38
C LYS A 146 9.10 1.91 12.72
N GLN A 147 9.52 3.17 12.90
CA GLN A 147 8.61 4.26 13.26
C GLN A 147 8.17 5.04 12.02
N ILE A 148 6.86 5.22 11.85
CA ILE A 148 6.29 6.09 10.82
C ILE A 148 6.43 7.54 11.30
N LYS A 149 7.20 8.35 10.57
CA LYS A 149 7.38 9.78 10.86
C LYS A 149 6.31 10.64 10.19
N SER A 150 5.98 10.30 8.95
CA SER A 150 4.89 10.94 8.22
C SER A 150 4.25 9.95 7.26
N LEU A 151 2.93 9.97 7.15
CA LEU A 151 2.16 9.21 6.18
C LEU A 151 1.04 10.11 5.66
N THR A 152 0.97 10.28 4.35
CA THR A 152 -0.04 11.10 3.68
C THR A 152 -0.52 10.42 2.42
N GLY A 153 -1.83 10.24 2.29
CA GLY A 153 -2.43 9.60 1.13
C GLY A 153 -3.94 9.48 1.22
N GLU A 154 -4.50 8.77 0.25
CA GLU A 154 -5.92 8.48 0.12
C GLU A 154 -6.12 6.99 -0.21
N LEU A 155 -7.20 6.43 0.33
CA LEU A 155 -7.69 5.08 0.03
C LEU A 155 -9.09 5.24 -0.55
N ILE A 156 -9.27 4.71 -1.75
CA ILE A 156 -10.51 4.77 -2.50
C ILE A 156 -10.99 3.35 -2.69
N TRP A 157 -12.16 3.02 -2.16
CA TRP A 157 -12.84 1.78 -2.44
C TRP A 157 -13.99 2.06 -3.40
N ARG A 158 -13.78 1.71 -4.67
CA ARG A 158 -14.75 1.90 -5.75
C ARG A 158 -15.69 0.71 -5.85
N ASP A 159 -16.95 0.98 -6.16
CA ASP A 159 -18.00 -0.04 -6.30
C ASP A 159 -18.07 -0.95 -5.06
N ALA A 160 -17.92 -0.36 -3.88
CA ALA A 160 -17.91 -1.08 -2.62
C ALA A 160 -19.25 -1.76 -2.40
N SER A 161 -19.23 -3.07 -2.18
CA SER A 161 -20.45 -3.81 -1.84
C SER A 161 -20.14 -5.04 -1.01
N PHE A 162 -21.12 -5.44 -0.20
CA PHE A 162 -21.08 -6.66 0.59
C PHE A 162 -22.16 -7.63 0.13
N SER A 163 -21.80 -8.91 0.01
CA SER A 163 -22.75 -9.98 -0.27
C SER A 163 -22.85 -10.90 0.94
N LEU A 164 -23.95 -10.78 1.68
CA LEU A 164 -24.32 -11.62 2.83
C LEU A 164 -25.47 -12.59 2.49
N ALA A 165 -26.43 -12.11 1.69
CA ALA A 165 -27.57 -12.84 1.12
C ALA A 165 -28.21 -12.06 -0.05
N GLN A 166 -28.28 -10.73 0.09
CA GLN A 166 -28.53 -9.78 -0.99
C GLN A 166 -27.32 -8.83 -1.14
N PRO A 167 -26.97 -8.39 -2.36
CA PRO A 167 -25.90 -7.43 -2.56
C PRO A 167 -26.30 -6.07 -1.98
N VAL A 168 -25.55 -5.58 -0.99
CA VAL A 168 -25.69 -4.21 -0.48
C VAL A 168 -24.58 -3.37 -1.09
N ALA A 169 -24.95 -2.49 -2.01
CA ALA A 169 -24.02 -1.54 -2.62
C ALA A 169 -23.84 -0.33 -1.69
N LEU A 170 -22.59 -0.01 -1.37
CA LEU A 170 -22.17 1.15 -0.58
C LEU A 170 -21.69 2.31 -1.46
N GLY A 171 -21.50 2.07 -2.76
CA GLY A 171 -21.01 3.06 -3.71
C GLY A 171 -19.50 3.27 -3.60
N ASP A 172 -19.05 4.50 -3.77
CA ASP A 172 -17.64 4.86 -3.70
C ASP A 172 -17.29 5.42 -2.32
N LEU A 173 -16.35 4.78 -1.64
CA LEU A 173 -15.87 5.20 -0.33
C LEU A 173 -14.46 5.79 -0.46
N LYS A 174 -14.27 7.00 0.06
CA LYS A 174 -12.96 7.66 0.11
C LYS A 174 -12.55 7.95 1.54
N ALA A 175 -11.36 7.50 1.91
CA ALA A 175 -10.70 7.83 3.16
C ALA A 175 -9.38 8.55 2.85
N THR A 176 -9.09 9.63 3.55
CA THR A 176 -7.81 10.34 3.46
C THR A 176 -7.08 10.21 4.78
N PHE A 177 -5.77 9.98 4.72
CA PHE A 177 -4.91 9.81 5.89
C PHE A 177 -3.82 10.86 5.86
N ALA A 178 -3.61 11.53 6.99
CA ALA A 178 -2.49 12.43 7.19
C ALA A 178 -1.95 12.24 8.62
N THR A 179 -0.62 12.14 8.75
CA THR A 179 0.04 12.17 10.06
C THR A 179 0.17 13.62 10.52
N ASN A 180 -0.41 13.95 11.67
CA ASN A 180 -0.23 15.22 12.35
C ASN A 180 0.62 15.04 13.63
N GLU A 181 0.90 16.12 14.36
CA GLU A 181 1.72 16.07 15.59
C GLU A 181 1.14 15.23 16.74
N GLN A 182 -0.13 14.79 16.63
CA GLN A 182 -0.85 14.00 17.63
C GLN A 182 -1.16 12.55 17.18
N GLY A 183 -0.88 12.19 15.93
CA GLY A 183 -1.09 10.84 15.41
C GLY A 183 -1.58 10.77 13.96
N LEU A 184 -2.10 9.60 13.57
CA LEU A 184 -2.71 9.38 12.25
C LEU A 184 -4.15 9.90 12.28
N GLN A 185 -4.46 10.94 11.50
CA GLN A 185 -5.82 11.43 11.31
C GLN A 185 -6.42 10.80 10.06
N ILE A 186 -7.64 10.26 10.19
CA ILE A 186 -8.38 9.63 9.11
C ILE A 186 -9.67 10.42 8.91
N ASP A 187 -9.79 11.09 7.77
CA ASP A 187 -11.02 11.75 7.37
C ASP A 187 -11.77 10.85 6.37
N HIS A 188 -13.05 10.64 6.64
CA HIS A 188 -13.93 9.80 5.82
C HIS A 188 -14.97 10.67 5.14
N HIS A 189 -15.08 10.59 3.82
CA HIS A 189 -16.12 11.28 3.06
C HIS A 189 -17.01 10.24 2.37
N HIS A 190 -18.28 10.21 2.76
CA HIS A 190 -19.32 9.39 2.14
C HIS A 190 -20.13 10.28 1.21
N SER A 191 -19.99 10.10 -0.10
CA SER A 191 -20.87 10.71 -1.08
C SER A 191 -22.13 9.85 -1.21
N ASP A 192 -23.14 10.14 -0.39
CA ASP A 192 -24.47 9.57 -0.56
C ASP A 192 -25.11 10.15 -1.83
N THR A 193 -24.96 9.47 -2.95
CA THR A 193 -25.75 9.72 -4.15
C THR A 193 -26.87 8.72 -4.27
N SER A 194 -27.64 8.51 -3.20
CA SER A 194 -28.95 7.88 -3.25
C SER A 194 -30.02 8.89 -2.87
N ARG A 195 -30.31 9.80 -3.80
CA ARG A 195 -31.53 10.62 -3.75
C ARG A 195 -32.72 9.72 -4.07
N VAL A 196 -33.10 8.85 -3.13
CA VAL A 196 -34.42 8.20 -3.15
C VAL A 196 -35.39 9.18 -2.52
N SER A 197 -36.04 9.97 -3.37
CA SER A 197 -37.30 10.61 -3.01
C SER A 197 -38.33 9.53 -2.72
N THR A 198 -38.55 9.21 -1.45
CA THR A 198 -39.82 8.64 -0.99
C THR A 198 -40.39 9.56 0.07
N PRO A 199 -41.38 10.42 -0.27
CA PRO A 199 -42.24 11.01 0.73
C PRO A 199 -43.24 9.92 1.14
N HIS A 200 -43.02 9.31 2.30
CA HIS A 200 -44.10 8.63 3.00
C HIS A 200 -44.19 9.21 4.39
N ASP A 201 -45.06 10.21 4.50
CA ASP A 201 -45.70 10.61 5.76
C ASP A 201 -46.22 9.35 6.46
N LEU A 202 -45.63 8.99 7.58
CA LEU A 202 -46.23 8.07 8.54
C LEU A 202 -46.70 8.88 9.74
N HIS A 203 -47.89 9.44 9.58
CA HIS A 203 -48.73 9.96 10.64
C HIS A 203 -49.11 8.79 11.56
N ILE A 204 -48.45 8.65 12.71
CA ILE A 204 -48.84 7.66 13.72
C ILE A 204 -50.10 8.18 14.42
N SER A 205 -51.25 7.76 13.89
CA SER A 205 -52.55 7.94 14.53
C SER A 205 -52.72 6.85 15.61
N ARG A 206 -52.69 7.26 16.87
CA ARG A 206 -52.93 6.39 18.02
C ARG A 206 -54.43 6.25 18.21
N SER A 207 -55.03 5.18 17.69
CA SER A 207 -56.42 4.82 17.95
C SER A 207 -56.53 4.06 19.28
N GLN A 208 -57.24 4.68 20.23
CA GLN A 208 -57.82 4.00 21.39
C GLN A 208 -59.12 3.31 20.93
N PRO A 209 -59.45 2.15 21.50
CA PRO A 209 -60.85 1.92 21.86
C PRO A 209 -61.00 1.49 23.32
N SER A 210 -62.08 2.02 23.88
CA SER A 210 -62.67 1.92 25.20
C SER A 210 -63.42 0.60 25.43
N THR A 211 -63.20 -0.03 26.61
CA THR A 211 -64.12 -0.71 27.58
C THR A 211 -65.23 -1.66 27.08
N PRO A 212 -65.76 -2.64 27.85
CA PRO A 212 -65.96 -2.60 29.32
C PRO A 212 -65.70 -3.93 30.07
N ASP A 213 -65.58 -3.89 31.40
CA ASP A 213 -66.27 -4.93 32.20
C ASP A 213 -66.63 -4.44 33.59
N GLU A 214 -67.80 -4.88 34.01
CA GLU A 214 -68.59 -4.56 35.18
C GLU A 214 -68.12 -5.34 36.42
N LEU A 215 -68.40 -4.74 37.60
CA LEU A 215 -68.86 -5.39 38.85
C LEU A 215 -67.99 -6.49 39.50
N ASN A 216 -67.53 -6.26 40.73
CA ASN A 216 -68.28 -6.56 41.97
C ASN A 216 -67.34 -6.81 43.17
N VAL A 217 -67.82 -6.40 44.35
CA VAL A 217 -67.37 -6.65 45.75
C VAL A 217 -66.25 -5.78 46.29
#